data_AF-A0A938P3Y1-F1
#
_entry.id   AF-A0A938P3Y1-F1
#
_cell.length_a   1.000
_cell.length_b   1.000
_cell.length_c   1.000
_cell.angle_alpha   90.00
_cell.angle_beta   90.00
_cell.angle_gamma   90.00
#
_symmetry.space_group_name_H-M   'P 1'
#
loop_
_entity.id
_entity.type
_entity.pdbx_description
1 polymer ?
#
loop_
_entity_poly.entity_id
_entity_poly.type
_entity_poly.pdbx_seq_one_letter_code
_entity_poly.pdbx_strand_id
1 'polypeptide(L)'
;MKPAWVYILECADESLYTAIRRPVKLVWCEQFPDISQAIAVERQIKRWTRKKKLALIKGDFDLLHQLAQCQNESHYLKRKDHHKKDTKPPSF
;
A
#
# COMPACT_ATOMS: atom_id res chain seq x y z
N MET A 1 -21.71 11.47 -18.20
CA MET A 1 -20.94 10.37 -17.60
C MET A 1 -21.30 10.29 -16.13
N LYS A 2 -21.47 9.09 -15.56
CA LYS A 2 -21.81 8.92 -14.14
C LYS A 2 -20.50 8.78 -13.33
N PRO A 3 -20.27 9.62 -12.32
CA PRO A 3 -19.10 9.44 -11.46
C PRO A 3 -19.22 8.15 -10.65
N ALA A 4 -18.08 7.51 -10.40
CA ALA A 4 -17.98 6.31 -9.58
C ALA A 4 -17.29 6.64 -8.25
N TRP A 5 -17.68 5.94 -7.18
CA TRP A 5 -17.11 6.14 -5.86
C TRP A 5 -16.42 4.86 -5.40
N VAL A 6 -15.23 4.99 -4.83
CA VAL A 6 -14.51 3.89 -4.17
C VAL A 6 -14.33 4.24 -2.71
N TYR A 7 -14.64 3.31 -1.82
CA TYR A 7 -14.54 3.51 -0.37
C TYR A 7 -13.84 2.34 0.31
N ILE A 8 -13.16 2.64 1.42
CA ILE A 8 -12.59 1.66 2.34
C ILE A 8 -13.31 1.81 3.68
N LEU A 9 -13.78 0.68 4.20
CA LEU A 9 -14.42 0.58 5.51
C LEU A 9 -13.51 -0.19 6.46
N GLU A 10 -13.47 0.25 7.70
CA GLU A 10 -12.80 -0.41 8.81
C GLU A 10 -13.84 -0.92 9.80
N CYS A 11 -13.77 -2.19 10.19
CA CYS A 11 -14.62 -2.78 11.21
C CYS A 11 -14.10 -2.44 12.61
N ALA A 12 -14.94 -2.56 13.65
CA ALA A 12 -14.57 -2.27 15.03
C ALA A 12 -13.35 -3.05 15.57
N ASP A 13 -13.03 -4.20 14.98
CA ASP A 13 -11.83 -5.00 15.29
C ASP A 13 -10.59 -4.59 14.47
N GLU A 14 -10.63 -3.38 13.88
CA GLU A 14 -9.61 -2.83 12.97
C GLU A 14 -9.39 -3.69 11.72
N SER A 15 -10.33 -4.58 11.41
CA SER A 15 -10.26 -5.42 10.22
C SER A 15 -10.90 -4.70 9.02
N LEU A 16 -10.28 -4.87 7.85
CA LEU A 16 -10.81 -4.33 6.59
C LEU A 16 -11.73 -5.34 5.87
N TYR A 17 -12.17 -6.38 6.58
CA TYR A 17 -12.98 -7.48 6.05
C TYR A 17 -14.43 -7.32 6.55
N THR A 18 -15.24 -6.64 5.74
CA THR A 18 -16.59 -6.19 6.09
C THR A 18 -17.67 -7.27 6.06
N ALA A 19 -17.31 -8.53 5.78
CA ALA A 19 -18.28 -9.59 5.48
C ALA A 19 -19.06 -10.11 6.71
N ILE A 20 -18.50 -10.02 7.93
CA ILE A 20 -19.04 -10.74 9.10
C ILE A 20 -19.26 -9.83 10.33
N ARG A 21 -18.67 -8.62 10.38
CA ARG A 21 -18.54 -7.86 11.64
C ARG A 21 -19.09 -6.43 11.51
N ARG A 22 -20.02 -6.05 12.39
CA ARG A 22 -20.55 -4.69 12.58
C ARG A 22 -20.19 -4.22 14.00
N PRO A 23 -19.85 -2.94 14.26
CA PRO A 23 -19.99 -1.77 13.38
C PRO A 23 -18.77 -1.51 12.45
N VAL A 24 -19.06 -0.86 11.32
CA VAL A 24 -18.06 -0.43 10.32
C VAL A 24 -17.98 1.10 10.28
N LYS A 25 -16.77 1.63 10.14
CA LYS A 25 -16.44 3.05 10.00
C LYS A 25 -15.93 3.31 8.58
N LEU A 26 -16.39 4.38 7.95
CA LEU A 26 -15.81 4.87 6.71
C LEU A 26 -14.46 5.52 7.03
N VAL A 27 -13.38 4.97 6.50
CA VAL A 27 -12.02 5.47 6.78
C VAL A 27 -11.37 6.14 5.58
N TRP A 28 -11.85 5.84 4.37
CA TRP A 28 -11.37 6.48 3.16
C TRP A 28 -12.42 6.42 2.06
N CYS A 29 -12.55 7.49 1.28
CA CYS A 29 -13.39 7.53 0.10
C CYS A 29 -12.81 8.47 -0.94
N GLU A 30 -12.95 8.11 -2.22
CA GLU A 30 -12.55 8.95 -3.33
C GLU A 30 -13.53 8.81 -4.51
N GLN A 31 -13.75 9.91 -5.20
CA GLN A 31 -14.63 9.99 -6.37
C GLN A 31 -13.79 9.97 -7.64
N PHE A 32 -14.19 9.14 -8.59
CA PHE A 32 -13.57 9.04 -9.90
C PHE A 32 -14.54 9.52 -10.99
N PRO A 33 -14.05 10.29 -11.97
CA PRO A 33 -14.88 10.78 -13.07
C PRO A 33 -15.30 9.67 -14.04
N ASP A 34 -14.51 8.58 -14.11
CA ASP A 34 -14.76 7.43 -14.98
C ASP A 34 -14.84 6.12 -14.19
N ILE A 35 -15.75 5.25 -14.62
CA ILE A 35 -15.99 3.93 -14.01
C ILE A 35 -14.76 3.03 -14.24
N SER A 36 -14.11 3.10 -15.40
CA SER A 36 -12.93 2.28 -15.70
C SER A 36 -11.78 2.58 -14.73
N GLN A 37 -11.59 3.87 -14.38
CA GLN A 37 -10.61 4.29 -13.38
C GLN A 37 -10.97 3.75 -11.99
N ALA A 38 -12.23 3.88 -11.58
CA ALA A 38 -12.69 3.33 -10.29
C ALA A 38 -12.45 1.82 -10.19
N ILE A 39 -12.75 1.06 -11.25
CA ILE A 39 -12.52 -0.40 -11.30
C ILE A 39 -11.02 -0.72 -11.21
N ALA A 40 -10.17 0.05 -11.89
CA ALA A 40 -8.71 -0.16 -11.86
C ALA A 40 -8.14 0.08 -10.46
N VAL A 41 -8.53 1.19 -9.82
CA VAL A 41 -8.12 1.54 -8.46
C VAL A 41 -8.65 0.53 -7.45
N GLU A 42 -9.92 0.13 -7.55
CA GLU A 42 -10.52 -0.88 -6.67
C GLU A 42 -9.74 -2.21 -6.76
N ARG A 43 -9.44 -2.68 -7.98
CA ARG A 43 -8.65 -3.90 -8.20
C ARG A 43 -7.25 -3.79 -7.60
N GLN A 44 -6.61 -2.64 -7.71
CA GLN A 44 -5.30 -2.38 -7.13
C GLN A 44 -5.35 -2.41 -5.59
N ILE A 45 -6.26 -1.66 -4.98
CA ILE A 45 -6.43 -1.58 -3.52
C ILE A 45 -6.83 -2.95 -2.95
N LYS A 46 -7.69 -3.72 -3.61
CA LYS A 46 -8.07 -5.07 -3.13
C LYS A 46 -6.86 -5.99 -2.94
N ARG A 47 -5.84 -5.88 -3.80
CA ARG A 47 -4.59 -6.67 -3.73
C ARG A 47 -3.56 -6.12 -2.74
N TRP A 48 -3.79 -4.94 -2.17
CA TRP A 48 -2.87 -4.35 -1.21
C TRP A 48 -2.92 -5.05 0.14
N THR A 49 -1.74 -5.13 0.77
CA THR A 49 -1.60 -5.58 2.16
C THR A 49 -2.24 -4.58 3.11
N ARG A 50 -2.55 -5.01 4.34
CA ARG A 50 -3.11 -4.13 5.39
C ARG A 50 -2.24 -2.88 5.60
N LYS A 51 -0.91 -3.03 5.62
CA LYS A 51 0.04 -1.90 5.80
C LYS A 51 -0.11 -0.82 4.72
N LYS A 52 -0.23 -1.21 3.44
CA LYS A 52 -0.43 -0.26 2.33
C LYS A 52 -1.76 0.47 2.44
N LYS A 53 -2.85 -0.25 2.79
CA LYS A 53 -4.16 0.37 2.99
C LYS A 53 -4.15 1.36 4.15
N LEU A 54 -3.48 1.03 5.26
CA LEU A 54 -3.30 1.95 6.39
C LEU A 54 -2.49 3.20 6.01
N ALA A 55 -1.41 3.04 5.23
CA ALA A 55 -0.66 4.18 4.71
C ALA A 55 -1.54 5.10 3.84
N LEU A 56 -2.36 4.52 2.96
CA LEU A 56 -3.34 5.27 2.16
C LEU A 56 -4.37 6.00 3.03
N ILE A 57 -4.96 5.33 4.02
CA ILE A 57 -5.94 5.93 4.94
C ILE A 57 -5.33 7.09 5.72
N LYS A 58 -4.05 6.99 6.11
CA LYS A 58 -3.31 8.06 6.80
C LYS A 58 -2.87 9.21 5.87
N GLY A 59 -3.00 9.07 4.56
CA GLY A 59 -2.46 10.02 3.58
C GLY A 59 -0.93 10.00 3.48
N ASP A 60 -0.28 8.94 3.98
CA ASP A 60 1.18 8.80 3.96
C ASP A 60 1.62 8.11 2.66
N PHE A 61 1.74 8.93 1.60
CA PHE A 61 2.11 8.45 0.27
C PHE A 61 3.57 8.01 0.18
N ASP A 62 4.46 8.60 0.99
CA ASP A 62 5.87 8.21 1.04
C ASP A 62 6.02 6.78 1.58
N LEU A 63 5.35 6.49 2.69
CA LEU A 63 5.31 5.14 3.25
C LEU A 63 4.62 4.16 2.31
N LEU A 64 3.55 4.58 1.63
CA LEU A 64 2.87 3.76 0.63
C LEU A 64 3.82 3.36 -0.51
N HIS A 65 4.61 4.31 -1.01
CA HIS A 65 5.58 4.06 -2.08
C HIS A 65 6.69 3.11 -1.60
N GLN A 66 7.24 3.33 -0.40
CA GLN A 66 8.23 2.42 0.20
C GLN A 66 7.69 1.00 0.35
N LEU A 67 6.46 0.84 0.85
CA LEU A 67 5.81 -0.47 0.98
C LEU A 67 5.51 -1.13 -0.38
N ALA A 68 5.43 -0.34 -1.45
CA ALA A 68 5.22 -0.82 -2.80
C ALA A 68 6.49 -1.37 -3.47
N GLN A 69 7.68 -1.00 -2.96
CA GLN A 69 8.95 -1.46 -3.50
C GLN A 69 9.11 -2.98 -3.32
N CYS A 70 9.63 -3.62 -4.37
CA CYS A 70 9.96 -5.04 -4.34
C CYS A 70 11.18 -5.25 -3.42
N GLN A 71 11.01 -6.00 -2.33
CA GLN A 71 12.08 -6.27 -1.37
C GLN A 71 12.91 -7.52 -1.69
N ASN A 72 12.69 -8.16 -2.85
CA ASN A 72 13.38 -9.37 -3.27
C ASN A 72 14.90 -9.15 -3.37
N GLU A 73 15.69 -10.16 -3.02
CA GLU A 73 17.16 -10.13 -3.06
C GLU A 73 17.71 -9.94 -4.48
N SER A 74 16.97 -10.42 -5.49
CA SER A 74 17.29 -10.24 -6.90
C SER A 74 17.02 -8.81 -7.42
N HIS A 75 16.48 -7.91 -6.60
CA HIS A 75 16.20 -6.54 -7.02
C HIS A 75 17.51 -5.77 -7.29
N TYR A 76 17.60 -5.15 -8.47
CA TYR A 76 18.84 -4.52 -8.97
C TYR A 76 19.44 -3.47 -8.02
N LEU A 77 18.60 -2.77 -7.23
CA LEU A 77 19.09 -1.81 -6.24
C LEU A 77 19.81 -2.48 -5.06
N LYS A 78 19.38 -3.68 -4.64
CA LYS A 78 20.02 -4.41 -3.52
C LYS A 78 21.39 -5.01 -3.89
N ARG A 79 21.69 -5.17 -5.18
CA ARG A 79 23.01 -5.65 -5.65
C ARG A 79 24.16 -4.70 -5.29
N LYS A 80 23.91 -3.39 -5.16
CA LYS A 80 24.96 -2.39 -4.88
C LYS A 80 25.42 -2.38 -3.42
N ASP A 81 24.60 -2.88 -2.50
CA ASP A 81 24.89 -2.86 -1.06
C ASP A 81 25.92 -3.92 -0.66
N HIS A 82 26.09 -4.99 -1.46
CA HIS A 82 27.05 -6.04 -1.21
C HIS A 82 28.50 -5.66 -1.52
N HIS A 83 28.75 -4.62 -2.33
CA HIS A 83 30.13 -4.26 -2.73
C HIS A 83 30.83 -3.30 -1.75
N LYS A 84 30.15 -2.80 -0.71
CA LYS A 84 30.72 -1.78 0.21
C LYS A 84 31.14 -2.32 1.58
N LYS A 85 30.99 -3.62 1.87
CA LYS A 85 31.27 -4.18 3.21
C LYS A 85 32.69 -4.72 3.42
N ASP A 86 33.53 -4.79 2.39
CA ASP A 86 34.83 -5.48 2.48
C ASP A 86 36.07 -4.56 2.45
N THR A 87 35.94 -3.27 2.78
CA THR A 87 37.13 -2.44 3.04
C THR A 87 37.25 -2.14 4.53
N LYS A 88 37.60 -3.17 5.31
CA LYS A 88 38.27 -2.96 6.59
C LYS A 88 39.67 -2.43 6.24
N PRO A 89 40.05 -1.18 6.59
CA PRO A 89 41.42 -0.75 6.37
C PRO A 89 42.34 -1.70 7.14
N PRO A 90 43.45 -2.15 6.55
CA PRO A 90 44.37 -3.04 7.24
C PRO A 90 44.78 -2.38 8.55
N SER A 91 44.56 -3.08 9.67
CA SER A 91 45.17 -2.72 10.93
C SER A 91 46.68 -2.85 10.75
N PHE A 92 47.39 -1.73 10.84
CA PHE A 92 48.84 -1.71 11.02
C PHE A 92 49.24 -2.47 12.28
#